data_AF-A0A662VCX8-F1
#
_entry.id   AF-A0A662VCX8-F1
#
_cell.length_a   1.000
_cell.length_b   1.000
_cell.length_c   1.000
_cell.angle_alpha   90.00
_cell.angle_beta   90.00
_cell.angle_gamma   90.00
#
_symmetry.space_group_name_H-M   'P 1'
#
loop_
_entity.id
_entity.type
_entity.pdbx_description
1 polymer ?
#
loop_
_entity_poly.entity_id
_entity_poly.type
_entity_poly.pdbx_seq_one_letter_code
_entity_poly.pdbx_strand_id
1 'polypeptide(L)'
;MIRSKQFIVFLVICLLLVLTILLFSLNLTSEHEELINKGTNDNLSLQVYEANYFKNILNEARKAYLEAINNGKEERILITDSDLVESLLLNSQIINNTHIMINGSIYRYIILHIYDSEHRTNIYHKRIIFNNLIVEQEPKNRSITSTGGIPYIYKIHINNQTCKATFTTIGYIESAYKILIYINHPCQKIYTVKITINKETNNTIITQKVWLILIKA
;
A
#
# COMPACT_ATOMS: atom_id res chain seq x y z
N MET A 1 -7.49 -18.69 54.77
CA MET A 1 -6.13 -18.40 54.24
C MET A 1 -5.93 -18.90 52.79
N ILE A 2 -6.99 -18.97 51.96
CA ILE A 2 -6.94 -19.51 50.58
C ILE A 2 -7.22 -18.42 49.51
N ARG A 3 -7.94 -17.35 49.87
CA ARG A 3 -8.27 -16.22 48.99
C ARG A 3 -7.07 -15.36 48.55
N SER A 4 -5.99 -15.30 49.33
CA SER A 4 -4.80 -14.51 48.97
C SER A 4 -4.00 -15.13 47.82
N LYS A 5 -3.95 -16.47 47.72
CA LYS A 5 -3.20 -17.17 46.66
C LYS A 5 -3.87 -17.00 45.29
N GLN A 6 -5.20 -17.06 45.22
CA GLN A 6 -5.93 -16.82 43.97
C GLN A 6 -5.82 -15.38 43.49
N PHE A 7 -5.80 -14.41 44.41
CA PHE A 7 -5.59 -13.00 44.09
C PHE A 7 -4.20 -12.72 43.52
N ILE A 8 -3.15 -13.35 44.09
CA ILE A 8 -1.78 -13.23 43.59
C ILE A 8 -1.66 -13.82 42.17
N VAL A 9 -2.26 -14.99 41.92
CA VAL A 9 -2.26 -15.62 40.59
C VAL A 9 -2.96 -14.73 39.55
N PHE A 10 -4.13 -14.17 39.90
CA PHE A 10 -4.84 -13.24 39.02
C PHE A 10 -4.00 -12.00 38.69
N LEU A 11 -3.33 -11.42 39.69
CA LEU A 11 -2.48 -10.25 39.51
C LEU A 11 -1.28 -10.54 38.60
N VAL A 12 -0.64 -11.71 38.74
CA VAL A 12 0.45 -12.14 37.85
C VAL A 12 -0.01 -12.30 36.40
N ILE A 13 -1.20 -12.90 36.17
CA ILE A 13 -1.77 -13.05 34.83
C ILE A 13 -2.07 -11.68 34.21
N CYS A 14 -2.67 -10.75 34.97
CA CYS A 14 -2.91 -9.39 34.50
C CYS A 14 -1.59 -8.67 34.15
N LEU A 15 -0.54 -8.85 34.94
CA LEU A 15 0.75 -8.20 34.71
C LEU A 15 1.44 -8.76 33.45
N LEU A 16 1.34 -10.08 33.21
CA LEU A 16 1.81 -10.72 31.98
C LEU A 16 1.02 -10.24 30.75
N LEU A 17 -0.30 -10.06 30.87
CA LEU A 17 -1.14 -9.50 29.80
C LEU A 17 -0.76 -8.05 29.48
N VAL A 18 -0.54 -7.22 30.50
CA VAL A 18 -0.10 -5.83 30.30
C VAL A 18 1.29 -5.79 29.66
N LEU A 19 2.22 -6.65 30.10
CA LEU A 19 3.57 -6.72 29.56
C LEU A 19 3.57 -7.18 28.09
N THR A 20 2.73 -8.15 27.73
CA THR A 20 2.60 -8.62 26.35
C THR A 20 1.98 -7.57 25.44
N ILE A 21 0.99 -6.81 25.91
CA ILE A 21 0.42 -5.66 25.18
C ILE A 21 1.48 -4.55 25.00
N LEU A 22 2.26 -4.25 26.04
CA LEU A 22 3.35 -3.26 25.97
C LEU A 22 4.43 -3.69 24.97
N LEU A 23 4.90 -4.94 25.04
CA LEU A 23 5.87 -5.48 24.10
C LEU A 23 5.33 -5.48 22.66
N PHE A 24 4.05 -5.83 22.46
CA PHE A 24 3.39 -5.76 21.16
C PHE A 24 3.31 -4.32 20.64
N SER A 25 2.95 -3.36 21.49
CA SER A 25 2.89 -1.93 21.13
C SER A 25 4.26 -1.35 20.80
N LEU A 26 5.31 -1.77 21.52
CA LEU A 26 6.70 -1.35 21.25
C LEU A 26 7.22 -1.93 19.92
N ASN A 27 6.84 -3.16 19.59
CA ASN A 27 7.17 -3.79 18.31
C ASN A 27 6.44 -3.15 17.12
N LEU A 28 5.27 -2.54 17.36
CA LEU A 28 4.56 -1.72 16.36
C LEU A 28 5.21 -0.34 16.16
N THR A 29 5.85 0.22 17.18
CA THR A 29 6.61 1.49 17.05
C THR A 29 8.03 1.33 16.51
N SER A 30 8.55 0.09 16.43
CA SER A 30 9.89 -0.18 15.90
C SER A 30 9.92 -0.46 14.40
N GLU A 31 8.78 -0.37 13.69
CA GLU A 31 8.77 -0.29 12.23
C GLU A 31 9.58 0.93 11.81
N HIS A 32 10.82 0.66 11.42
CA HIS A 32 11.86 1.59 11.04
C HIS A 32 11.32 2.66 10.10
N GLU A 33 11.24 3.88 10.61
CA GLU A 33 11.33 5.10 9.80
C GLU A 33 12.78 5.21 9.31
N GLU A 34 13.15 4.38 8.31
CA GLU A 34 14.41 4.59 7.60
C GLU A 34 14.22 5.73 6.60
N LEU A 35 14.49 6.94 7.10
CA LEU A 35 14.70 8.14 6.30
C LEU A 35 15.95 7.95 5.43
N ILE A 36 15.80 7.34 4.26
CA ILE A 36 16.85 7.38 3.23
C ILE A 36 16.78 8.74 2.54
N ASN A 37 17.55 9.68 3.09
CA ASN A 37 17.94 10.90 2.41
C ASN A 37 19.44 10.74 2.08
N LYS A 38 19.77 10.16 0.92
CA LYS A 38 21.15 10.04 0.45
C LYS A 38 21.24 10.11 -1.08
N GLY A 39 22.32 10.73 -1.54
CA GLY A 39 22.42 11.45 -2.81
C GLY A 39 22.29 10.65 -4.10
N THR A 40 22.12 11.43 -5.16
CA THR A 40 22.02 11.22 -6.63
C THR A 40 22.37 9.88 -7.28
N ASN A 41 23.13 8.97 -6.68
CA ASN A 41 23.33 7.59 -7.18
C ASN A 41 22.35 6.58 -6.57
N ASP A 42 21.88 6.81 -5.33
CA ASP A 42 20.89 5.97 -4.65
C ASP A 42 19.48 6.14 -5.22
N ASN A 43 19.19 7.29 -5.83
CA ASN A 43 17.88 7.55 -6.43
C ASN A 43 17.61 6.70 -7.68
N LEU A 44 18.64 6.40 -8.48
CA LEU A 44 18.47 5.59 -9.69
C LEU A 44 18.28 4.11 -9.37
N SER A 45 19.09 3.58 -8.45
CA SER A 45 18.97 2.19 -7.99
C SER A 45 17.63 1.95 -7.30
N LEU A 46 17.18 2.90 -6.47
CA LEU A 46 15.85 2.86 -5.86
C LEU A 46 14.76 2.92 -6.92
N GLN A 47 14.79 3.86 -7.86
CA GLN A 47 13.78 3.96 -8.92
C GLN A 47 13.68 2.69 -9.77
N VAL A 48 14.82 2.06 -10.09
CA VAL A 48 14.85 0.77 -10.80
C VAL A 48 14.24 -0.34 -9.95
N TYR A 49 14.57 -0.40 -8.67
CA TYR A 49 13.97 -1.34 -7.72
C TYR A 49 12.44 -1.17 -7.66
N GLU A 50 11.96 0.06 -7.47
CA GLU A 50 10.54 0.35 -7.36
C GLU A 50 9.77 -0.01 -8.63
N ALA A 51 10.33 0.30 -9.81
CA ALA A 51 9.74 -0.07 -11.09
C ALA A 51 9.67 -1.60 -11.27
N ASN A 52 10.74 -2.32 -10.90
CA ASN A 52 10.75 -3.79 -10.94
C ASN A 52 9.76 -4.39 -9.95
N TYR A 53 9.65 -3.81 -8.74
CA TYR A 53 8.68 -4.24 -7.73
C TYR A 53 7.24 -4.04 -8.23
N PHE A 54 6.92 -2.87 -8.78
CA PHE A 54 5.62 -2.59 -9.38
C PHE A 54 5.30 -3.57 -10.51
N LYS A 55 6.26 -3.85 -11.41
CA LYS A 55 6.12 -4.84 -12.47
C LYS A 55 5.78 -6.23 -11.92
N ASN A 56 6.46 -6.65 -10.86
CA ASN A 56 6.22 -7.94 -10.23
C ASN A 56 4.82 -8.00 -9.60
N ILE A 57 4.43 -7.02 -8.79
CA ILE A 57 3.08 -6.95 -8.22
C ILE A 57 2.03 -6.96 -9.32
N LEU A 58 2.19 -6.19 -10.40
CA LEU A 58 1.20 -6.13 -11.46
C LEU A 58 1.03 -7.49 -12.16
N ASN A 59 2.13 -8.21 -12.40
CA ASN A 59 2.09 -9.56 -12.97
C ASN A 59 1.45 -10.57 -12.02
N GLU A 60 1.73 -10.47 -10.72
CA GLU A 60 1.13 -11.36 -9.73
C GLU A 60 -0.35 -11.08 -9.52
N ALA A 61 -0.76 -9.80 -9.51
CA ALA A 61 -2.16 -9.40 -9.47
C ALA A 61 -2.89 -9.94 -10.70
N ARG A 62 -2.31 -9.82 -11.90
CA ARG A 62 -2.86 -10.40 -13.13
C ARG A 62 -3.04 -11.92 -13.00
N LYS A 63 -2.01 -12.63 -12.57
CA LYS A 63 -2.05 -14.09 -12.41
C LYS A 63 -3.13 -14.50 -11.40
N ALA A 64 -3.16 -13.87 -10.24
CA ALA A 64 -4.11 -14.20 -9.18
C ALA A 64 -5.55 -13.83 -9.59
N TYR A 65 -5.73 -12.76 -10.37
CA TYR A 65 -7.04 -12.36 -10.90
C TYR A 65 -7.57 -13.42 -11.86
N LEU A 66 -6.78 -13.79 -12.87
CA LEU A 66 -7.15 -14.84 -13.83
C LEU A 66 -7.39 -16.19 -13.16
N GLU A 67 -6.57 -16.55 -12.17
CA GLU A 67 -6.77 -17.77 -11.37
C GLU A 67 -8.10 -17.75 -10.62
N ALA A 68 -8.49 -16.61 -10.03
CA ALA A 68 -9.74 -16.50 -9.31
C ALA A 68 -10.95 -16.57 -10.26
N ILE A 69 -10.93 -15.87 -11.41
CA ILE A 69 -11.98 -15.97 -12.44
C ILE A 69 -12.10 -17.43 -12.94
N ASN A 70 -10.99 -18.05 -13.32
CA ASN A 70 -11.01 -19.40 -13.90
C ASN A 70 -11.49 -20.49 -12.92
N ASN A 71 -11.35 -20.25 -11.61
CA ASN A 71 -11.75 -21.18 -10.57
C ASN A 71 -13.09 -20.82 -9.91
N GLY A 72 -13.78 -19.78 -10.37
CA GLY A 72 -15.03 -19.29 -9.76
C GLY A 72 -14.87 -18.84 -8.31
N LYS A 73 -13.75 -18.16 -8.02
CA LYS A 73 -13.37 -17.64 -6.69
C LYS A 73 -13.31 -16.11 -6.66
N GLU A 74 -14.19 -15.45 -7.41
CA GLU A 74 -14.23 -14.00 -7.54
C GLU A 74 -14.48 -13.29 -6.20
N GLU A 75 -15.10 -13.96 -5.22
CA GLU A 75 -15.31 -13.44 -3.87
C GLU A 75 -14.00 -13.11 -3.14
N ARG A 76 -12.86 -13.65 -3.60
CA ARG A 76 -11.53 -13.36 -3.06
C ARG A 76 -10.88 -12.11 -3.66
N ILE A 77 -11.58 -11.42 -4.57
CA ILE A 77 -11.13 -10.20 -5.24
C ILE A 77 -12.02 -9.03 -4.82
N LEU A 78 -11.40 -7.90 -4.46
CA LEU A 78 -12.11 -6.63 -4.27
C LEU A 78 -11.58 -5.57 -5.24
N ILE A 79 -12.47 -5.02 -6.07
CA ILE A 79 -12.16 -3.97 -7.06
C ILE A 79 -13.19 -2.84 -7.00
N THR A 80 -12.78 -1.58 -7.22
CA THR A 80 -13.70 -0.42 -7.18
C THR A 80 -14.07 0.18 -8.54
N ASP A 81 -13.27 -0.05 -9.56
CA ASP A 81 -13.49 0.44 -10.94
C ASP A 81 -13.19 -0.72 -11.88
N SER A 82 -14.22 -1.52 -12.20
CA SER A 82 -14.02 -2.79 -12.90
C SER A 82 -13.32 -2.61 -14.25
N ASP A 83 -13.75 -1.62 -15.04
CA ASP A 83 -13.25 -1.43 -16.41
C ASP A 83 -11.78 -0.98 -16.41
N LEU A 84 -11.42 -0.03 -15.54
CA LEU A 84 -10.04 0.46 -15.47
C LEU A 84 -9.12 -0.54 -14.78
N VAL A 85 -9.61 -1.29 -13.79
CA VAL A 85 -8.85 -2.37 -13.16
C VAL A 85 -8.61 -3.50 -14.16
N GLU A 86 -9.63 -3.92 -14.90
CA GLU A 86 -9.48 -4.96 -15.93
C GLU A 86 -8.52 -4.48 -17.02
N SER A 87 -8.62 -3.23 -17.46
CA SER A 87 -7.67 -2.63 -18.40
C SER A 87 -6.23 -2.62 -17.84
N LEU A 88 -6.06 -2.26 -16.56
CA LEU A 88 -4.77 -2.26 -15.89
C LEU A 88 -4.19 -3.66 -15.76
N LEU A 89 -5.00 -4.66 -15.42
CA LEU A 89 -4.54 -6.03 -15.25
C LEU A 89 -4.28 -6.71 -16.59
N LEU A 90 -5.23 -6.67 -17.52
CA LEU A 90 -5.22 -7.47 -18.73
C LEU A 90 -4.62 -6.74 -19.93
N ASN A 91 -4.80 -5.41 -20.02
CA ASN A 91 -4.46 -4.61 -21.20
C ASN A 91 -3.38 -3.56 -20.91
N SER A 92 -2.41 -3.90 -20.06
CA SER A 92 -1.31 -3.00 -19.71
C SER A 92 0.08 -3.54 -20.02
N GLN A 93 0.98 -2.61 -20.36
CA GLN A 93 2.38 -2.88 -20.64
C GLN A 93 3.24 -1.78 -20.02
N ILE A 94 4.17 -2.16 -19.12
CA ILE A 94 5.17 -1.23 -18.59
C ILE A 94 6.19 -0.95 -19.71
N ILE A 95 6.31 0.32 -20.08
CA ILE A 95 7.16 0.79 -21.18
C ILE A 95 8.58 1.02 -20.67
N ASN A 96 8.70 1.66 -19.50
CA ASN A 96 9.95 1.97 -18.82
C ASN A 96 9.68 2.23 -17.33
N ASN A 97 10.71 2.66 -16.59
CA ASN A 97 10.65 2.86 -15.13
C ASN A 97 9.69 3.95 -14.65
N THR A 98 9.03 4.68 -15.55
CA THR A 98 8.11 5.77 -15.24
C THR A 98 6.82 5.77 -16.06
N HIS A 99 6.70 4.93 -17.10
CA HIS A 99 5.54 4.94 -18.00
C HIS A 99 4.94 3.55 -18.18
N ILE A 100 3.62 3.51 -18.18
CA ILE A 100 2.80 2.32 -18.45
C ILE A 100 1.78 2.67 -19.52
N MET A 101 1.59 1.78 -20.47
CA MET A 101 0.48 1.83 -21.42
C MET A 101 -0.68 1.03 -20.85
N ILE A 102 -1.89 1.59 -20.81
CA ILE A 102 -3.11 0.91 -20.38
C ILE A 102 -4.17 1.16 -21.44
N ASN A 103 -4.69 0.10 -22.05
CA ASN A 103 -5.67 0.16 -23.12
C ASN A 103 -5.30 1.19 -24.22
N GLY A 104 -4.06 1.12 -24.70
CA GLY A 104 -3.51 2.02 -25.74
C GLY A 104 -3.19 3.46 -25.29
N SER A 105 -3.57 3.86 -24.08
CA SER A 105 -3.23 5.19 -23.52
C SER A 105 -1.95 5.12 -22.69
N ILE A 106 -1.06 6.10 -22.84
CA ILE A 106 0.17 6.20 -22.05
C ILE A 106 -0.11 6.98 -20.76
N TYR A 107 0.33 6.41 -19.65
CA TYR A 107 0.30 7.01 -18.33
C TYR A 107 1.72 7.09 -17.79
N ARG A 108 2.05 8.23 -17.18
CA ARG A 108 3.18 8.30 -16.26
C ARG A 108 2.73 7.74 -14.91
N TYR A 109 3.47 6.80 -14.34
CA TYR A 109 3.20 6.28 -13.00
C TYR A 109 4.24 6.79 -12.00
N ILE A 110 3.80 7.01 -10.77
CA ILE A 110 4.63 7.46 -9.66
C ILE A 110 4.30 6.59 -8.47
N ILE A 111 5.32 5.95 -7.91
CA ILE A 111 5.17 5.05 -6.77
C ILE A 111 5.28 5.88 -5.50
N LEU A 112 4.30 5.75 -4.61
CA LEU A 112 4.23 6.47 -3.34
C LEU A 112 4.50 5.58 -2.14
N HIS A 113 4.12 4.31 -2.24
CA HIS A 113 4.29 3.34 -1.18
C HIS A 113 4.58 1.97 -1.78
N ILE A 114 5.60 1.30 -1.26
CA ILE A 114 5.85 -0.12 -1.44
C ILE A 114 5.85 -0.77 -0.06
N TYR A 115 5.16 -1.88 0.07
CA TYR A 115 5.21 -2.70 1.27
C TYR A 115 5.27 -4.18 0.90
N ASP A 116 6.27 -4.87 1.42
CA ASP A 116 6.47 -6.31 1.26
C ASP A 116 6.77 -6.91 2.64
N SER A 117 5.83 -7.70 3.17
CA SER A 117 5.98 -8.30 4.50
C SER A 117 7.00 -9.44 4.53
N GLU A 118 7.22 -10.13 3.40
CA GLU A 118 8.19 -11.23 3.31
C GLU A 118 9.63 -10.71 3.41
N HIS A 119 9.91 -9.63 2.69
CA HIS A 119 11.23 -8.98 2.65
C HIS A 119 11.36 -7.84 3.66
N ARG A 120 10.35 -7.61 4.51
CA ARG A 120 10.27 -6.50 5.47
C ARG A 120 10.56 -5.13 4.85
N THR A 121 10.15 -4.95 3.60
CA THR A 121 10.35 -3.70 2.86
C THR A 121 9.16 -2.77 3.11
N ASN A 122 9.42 -1.53 3.48
CA ASN A 122 8.40 -0.49 3.62
C ASN A 122 8.97 0.85 3.14
N ILE A 123 8.77 1.17 1.86
CA ILE A 123 9.27 2.40 1.25
C ILE A 123 8.11 3.36 1.09
N TYR A 124 8.18 4.50 1.78
CA TYR A 124 7.10 5.48 1.82
C TYR A 124 7.60 6.86 1.42
N HIS A 125 7.09 7.40 0.30
CA HIS A 125 7.45 8.74 -0.17
C HIS A 125 6.50 9.79 0.39
N LYS A 126 7.04 10.65 1.26
CA LYS A 126 6.32 11.83 1.79
C LYS A 126 6.30 12.98 0.77
N ARG A 127 7.30 13.06 -0.10
CA ARG A 127 7.39 14.11 -1.12
C ARG A 127 8.18 13.62 -2.34
N ILE A 128 7.65 13.88 -3.53
CA ILE A 128 8.30 13.60 -4.81
C ILE A 128 8.23 14.88 -5.65
N ILE A 129 9.36 15.26 -6.24
CA ILE A 129 9.45 16.41 -7.14
C ILE A 129 10.05 15.92 -8.45
N PHE A 130 9.33 16.15 -9.55
CA PHE A 130 9.77 15.80 -10.88
C PHE A 130 9.27 16.82 -11.89
N ASN A 131 10.17 17.64 -12.45
CA ASN A 131 9.84 18.72 -13.39
C ASN A 131 8.74 19.65 -12.83
N ASN A 132 7.59 19.69 -13.50
CA ASN A 132 6.40 20.49 -13.18
C ASN A 132 5.41 19.77 -12.25
N LEU A 133 5.82 18.65 -11.65
CA LEU A 133 5.00 17.85 -10.77
C LEU A 133 5.58 17.81 -9.36
N ILE A 134 4.75 18.12 -8.38
CA ILE A 134 5.05 17.95 -6.96
C ILE A 134 3.95 17.08 -6.36
N VAL A 135 4.33 15.97 -5.74
CA VAL A 135 3.44 15.15 -4.93
C VAL A 135 3.91 15.24 -3.49
N GLU A 136 3.05 15.69 -2.59
CA GLU A 136 3.40 15.83 -1.18
C GLU A 136 2.30 15.28 -0.27
N GLN A 137 2.70 14.56 0.76
CA GLN A 137 1.78 14.04 1.76
C GLN A 137 1.41 15.16 2.74
N GLU A 138 0.11 15.35 2.99
CA GLU A 138 -0.33 16.19 4.09
C GLU A 138 0.10 15.58 5.43
N PRO A 139 0.56 16.40 6.40
CA PRO A 139 0.89 15.91 7.73
C PRO A 139 -0.31 15.17 8.34
N LYS A 140 -0.06 13.99 8.90
CA LYS A 140 -1.09 13.25 9.63
C LYS A 140 -1.59 14.09 10.79
N ASN A 141 -2.91 14.32 10.86
CA ASN A 141 -3.51 14.95 12.02
C ASN A 141 -3.47 13.96 13.19
N ARG A 142 -2.52 14.14 14.11
CA ARG A 142 -2.27 13.24 15.25
C ARG A 142 -3.43 13.21 16.26
N SER A 143 -4.39 14.13 16.15
CA SER A 143 -5.53 14.25 17.05
C SER A 143 -6.74 13.41 16.65
N ILE A 144 -6.69 12.67 15.53
CA ILE A 144 -7.79 11.84 15.04
C ILE A 144 -7.39 10.38 15.08
N THR A 145 -7.96 9.62 16.02
CA THR A 145 -7.92 8.16 16.01
C THR A 145 -9.02 7.68 15.07
N SER A 146 -8.66 7.20 13.87
CA SER A 146 -9.67 6.66 12.96
C SER A 146 -9.96 5.19 13.28
N THR A 147 -11.20 4.91 13.69
CA THR A 147 -11.70 3.54 13.86
C THR A 147 -11.96 2.84 12.53
N GLY A 148 -12.03 3.60 11.42
CA GLY A 148 -12.36 3.12 10.07
C GLY A 148 -11.20 3.10 9.06
N GLY A 149 -9.94 3.13 9.51
CA GLY A 149 -8.76 3.07 8.64
C GLY A 149 -7.96 4.37 8.59
N ILE A 150 -6.65 4.26 8.32
CA ILE A 150 -5.73 5.39 8.34
C ILE A 150 -5.72 6.04 6.95
N PRO A 151 -6.17 7.31 6.82
CA PRO A 151 -6.07 8.03 5.56
C PRO A 151 -4.67 8.61 5.37
N TYR A 152 -4.16 8.46 4.16
CA TYR A 152 -2.90 9.03 3.69
C TYR A 152 -3.24 9.98 2.55
N ILE A 153 -3.20 11.26 2.87
CA ILE A 153 -3.66 12.31 1.99
C ILE A 153 -2.45 12.91 1.26
N TYR A 154 -2.55 13.03 -0.06
CA TYR A 154 -1.54 13.61 -0.91
C TYR A 154 -2.10 14.81 -1.68
N LYS A 155 -1.34 15.90 -1.74
CA LYS A 155 -1.52 16.98 -2.71
C LYS A 155 -0.65 16.71 -3.93
N ILE A 156 -1.26 16.79 -5.10
CA ILE A 156 -0.61 16.60 -6.39
C ILE A 156 -0.72 17.92 -7.14
N HIS A 157 0.40 18.62 -7.25
CA HIS A 157 0.51 19.86 -8.00
C HIS A 157 1.11 19.54 -9.36
N ILE A 158 0.35 19.73 -10.43
CA ILE A 158 0.83 19.58 -11.81
C ILE A 158 0.43 20.82 -12.60
N ASN A 159 1.43 21.52 -13.14
CA ASN A 159 1.20 22.85 -13.75
C ASN A 159 0.47 23.79 -12.77
N ASN A 160 -0.67 24.36 -13.17
CA ASN A 160 -1.50 25.24 -12.35
C ASN A 160 -2.66 24.52 -11.65
N GLN A 161 -2.70 23.18 -11.68
CA GLN A 161 -3.74 22.39 -11.05
C GLN A 161 -3.23 21.71 -9.80
N THR A 162 -4.04 21.77 -8.73
CA THR A 162 -3.78 21.05 -7.48
C THR A 162 -4.91 20.05 -7.24
N CYS A 163 -4.53 18.81 -6.97
CA CYS A 163 -5.45 17.70 -6.76
C CYS A 163 -5.20 17.05 -5.42
N LYS A 164 -6.27 16.58 -4.76
CA LYS A 164 -6.18 15.90 -3.48
C LYS A 164 -6.48 14.42 -3.67
N ALA A 165 -5.47 13.59 -3.45
CA ALA A 165 -5.56 12.14 -3.47
C ALA A 165 -5.63 11.60 -2.04
N THR A 166 -6.34 10.49 -1.83
CA THR A 166 -6.37 9.81 -0.53
C THR A 166 -6.22 8.32 -0.73
N PHE A 167 -5.22 7.74 -0.05
CA PHE A 167 -5.08 6.30 0.11
C PHE A 167 -5.54 5.93 1.51
N THR A 168 -6.51 5.01 1.63
CA THR A 168 -6.99 4.54 2.92
C THR A 168 -6.51 3.12 3.16
N THR A 169 -5.94 2.88 4.34
CA THR A 169 -5.52 1.55 4.79
C THR A 169 -6.45 1.07 5.89
N ILE A 170 -7.14 -0.04 5.64
CA ILE A 170 -7.99 -0.73 6.63
C ILE A 170 -7.48 -2.16 6.72
N GLY A 171 -6.72 -2.47 7.76
CA GLY A 171 -6.00 -3.75 7.87
C GLY A 171 -6.90 -4.98 7.72
N TYR A 172 -8.07 -4.99 8.38
CA TYR A 172 -9.03 -6.09 8.28
C TYR A 172 -9.54 -6.31 6.85
N ILE A 173 -9.95 -5.23 6.16
CA ILE A 173 -10.40 -5.32 4.76
C ILE A 173 -9.25 -5.78 3.88
N GLU A 174 -8.06 -5.23 4.05
CA GLU A 174 -6.89 -5.64 3.28
C GLU A 174 -6.57 -7.11 3.47
N SER A 175 -6.63 -7.65 4.68
CA SER A 175 -6.36 -9.06 4.95
C SER A 175 -7.47 -10.03 4.47
N ALA A 176 -8.68 -9.53 4.21
CA ALA A 176 -9.83 -10.38 3.88
C ALA A 176 -9.84 -10.87 2.42
N TYR A 177 -9.09 -10.22 1.53
CA TYR A 177 -9.09 -10.52 0.09
C TYR A 177 -7.72 -11.00 -0.37
N LYS A 178 -7.68 -11.92 -1.33
CA LYS A 178 -6.43 -12.34 -1.98
C LYS A 178 -5.86 -11.20 -2.84
N ILE A 179 -6.76 -10.43 -3.46
CA ILE A 179 -6.42 -9.27 -4.28
C ILE A 179 -7.36 -8.14 -3.94
N LEU A 180 -6.80 -6.97 -3.72
CA LEU A 180 -7.53 -5.74 -3.49
C LEU A 180 -6.95 -4.65 -4.37
N ILE A 181 -7.76 -4.11 -5.29
CA ILE A 181 -7.37 -3.04 -6.19
C ILE A 181 -8.35 -1.89 -6.09
N TYR A 182 -7.87 -0.76 -5.57
CA TYR A 182 -8.65 0.47 -5.51
C TYR A 182 -8.10 1.43 -6.57
N ILE A 183 -9.00 1.91 -7.43
CA ILE A 183 -8.72 3.03 -8.32
C ILE A 183 -9.69 4.17 -7.98
N ASN A 184 -9.15 5.38 -7.89
CA ASN A 184 -9.92 6.61 -7.69
C ASN A 184 -9.41 7.70 -8.64
N HIS A 185 -10.27 8.65 -8.98
CA HIS A 185 -10.02 9.73 -9.93
C HIS A 185 -10.11 11.09 -9.21
N PRO A 186 -9.04 11.54 -8.54
CA PRO A 186 -9.06 12.80 -7.79
C PRO A 186 -9.24 14.04 -8.68
N CYS A 187 -8.86 13.94 -9.95
CA CYS A 187 -8.88 15.04 -10.92
C CYS A 187 -8.83 14.51 -12.35
N GLN A 188 -9.19 15.36 -13.32
CA GLN A 188 -9.01 15.05 -14.74
C GLN A 188 -7.59 14.56 -15.03
N LYS A 189 -7.49 13.45 -15.77
CA LYS A 189 -6.23 12.75 -16.15
C LYS A 189 -5.39 12.19 -14.98
N ILE A 190 -5.80 12.31 -13.73
CA ILE A 190 -5.03 11.79 -12.57
C ILE A 190 -5.83 10.68 -11.91
N TYR A 191 -5.19 9.54 -11.71
CA TYR A 191 -5.77 8.38 -11.05
C TYR A 191 -4.86 7.97 -9.90
N THR A 192 -5.44 7.53 -8.79
CA THR A 192 -4.70 6.88 -7.71
C THR A 192 -5.03 5.41 -7.75
N VAL A 193 -4.02 4.56 -7.73
CA VAL A 193 -4.17 3.12 -7.80
C VAL A 193 -3.47 2.51 -6.59
N LYS A 194 -4.17 1.63 -5.88
CA LYS A 194 -3.63 0.83 -4.79
C LYS A 194 -3.84 -0.61 -5.15
N ILE A 195 -2.77 -1.39 -5.22
CA ILE A 195 -2.81 -2.83 -5.41
C ILE A 195 -2.31 -3.48 -4.13
N THR A 196 -3.05 -4.44 -3.60
CA THR A 196 -2.66 -5.27 -2.45
C THR A 196 -2.90 -6.72 -2.82
N ILE A 197 -1.89 -7.55 -2.61
CA ILE A 197 -1.92 -8.99 -2.85
C ILE A 197 -1.59 -9.67 -1.53
N ASN A 198 -2.43 -10.62 -1.14
CA ASN A 198 -2.21 -11.47 0.03
C ASN A 198 -2.03 -12.91 -0.42
N LYS A 199 -0.93 -13.52 0.01
CA LYS A 199 -0.61 -14.92 -0.25
C LYS A 199 -0.54 -15.66 1.07
N GLU A 200 -1.30 -16.73 1.19
CA GLU A 200 -1.17 -17.64 2.32
C GLU A 200 0.01 -18.59 2.07
N THR A 201 1.01 -18.55 2.94
CA THR A 201 2.18 -19.44 2.92
C THR A 201 2.44 -19.96 4.33
N ASN A 202 2.40 -21.28 4.52
CA ASN A 202 2.70 -21.93 5.81
C ASN A 202 1.97 -21.29 7.01
N ASN A 203 0.65 -21.12 6.91
CA ASN A 203 -0.22 -20.46 7.91
C ASN A 203 0.13 -18.99 8.21
N THR A 204 0.93 -18.34 7.36
CA THR A 204 1.25 -16.90 7.44
C THR A 204 0.72 -16.20 6.21
N ILE A 205 0.20 -14.98 6.37
CA ILE A 205 -0.21 -14.14 5.25
C ILE A 205 0.98 -13.26 4.86
N ILE A 206 1.47 -13.43 3.64
CA ILE A 206 2.43 -12.55 3.00
C ILE A 206 1.64 -11.47 2.26
N THR A 207 1.84 -10.21 2.65
CA THR A 207 1.20 -9.04 2.06
C THR A 207 2.21 -8.28 1.20
N GLN A 208 1.83 -8.03 -0.05
CA GLN A 208 2.55 -7.18 -0.98
C GLN A 208 1.64 -6.05 -1.43
N LYS A 209 2.15 -4.82 -1.45
CA LYS A 209 1.33 -3.63 -1.69
C LYS A 209 2.12 -2.57 -2.42
N VAL A 210 1.44 -1.90 -3.35
CA VAL A 210 1.94 -0.71 -4.03
C VAL A 210 0.85 0.34 -4.14
N TRP A 211 1.21 1.59 -3.85
CA TRP A 211 0.40 2.78 -4.13
C TRP A 211 1.06 3.57 -5.22
N LEU A 212 0.25 3.98 -6.19
CA LEU A 212 0.73 4.74 -7.34
C LEU A 212 -0.26 5.83 -7.73
N ILE A 213 0.29 6.91 -8.29
CA ILE A 213 -0.46 7.89 -9.08
C ILE A 213 -0.20 7.59 -10.55
N LEU A 214 -1.26 7.53 -11.36
CA LEU A 214 -1.20 7.52 -12.82
C LEU A 214 -1.62 8.88 -13.35
N ILE A 215 -0.80 9.46 -14.23
CA ILE A 215 -1.10 10.71 -14.93
C ILE A 215 -1.19 10.38 -16.42
N LYS A 216 -2.40 10.49 -16.97
CA LYS A 216 -2.65 10.29 -18.40
C LYS A 216 -2.01 11.44 -19.18
N ALA A 217 -1.24 11.10 -20.23
CA ALA A 217 -0.71 12.10 -21.17
C ALA A 217 -1.84 12.91 -21.83
#